data_AF-A0A210Q137-F1
#
_entry.id   AF-A0A210Q137-F1
#
_cell.length_a   1.000
_cell.length_b   1.000
_cell.length_c   1.000
_cell.angle_alpha   90.00
_cell.angle_beta   90.00
_cell.angle_gamma   90.00
#
_symmetry.space_group_name_H-M   'P 1'
#
loop_
_entity.id
_entity.type
_entity.pdbx_description
1 polymer ?
#
loop_
_entity_poly.entity_id
_entity_poly.type
_entity_poly.pdbx_seq_one_letter_code
_entity_poly.pdbx_strand_id
1 'polypeptide(L)'
;MDHHLKLRHNGTYIRWSGNRGMSWYELIADINDLLGLKPPPDLLILHAGGNDCVSIPTDKLCARIENDIKWLHNTLPACTIVWSDILTRNKYRGCSNIQAMERKRKRVNREGRKAALDVG
;
A
#
# COMPACT_ATOMS: atom_id res chain seq x y z
N MET A 1 -7.65 -19.70 -1.29
CA MET A 1 -6.23 -19.64 -1.71
C MET A 1 -5.28 -20.39 -0.77
N ASP A 2 -5.61 -20.56 0.52
CA ASP A 2 -4.69 -21.16 1.52
C ASP A 2 -4.35 -22.65 1.38
N HIS A 3 -5.14 -23.44 0.65
CA HIS A 3 -4.96 -24.91 0.62
C HIS A 3 -3.75 -25.37 -0.21
N HIS A 4 -3.34 -24.62 -1.23
CA HIS A 4 -2.23 -25.03 -2.11
C HIS A 4 -0.85 -24.69 -1.57
N LEU A 5 -0.75 -23.66 -0.70
CA LEU A 5 0.53 -23.20 -0.14
C LEU A 5 0.81 -23.78 1.26
N LYS A 6 -0.15 -24.50 1.86
CA LYS A 6 -0.07 -25.12 3.20
C LYS A 6 0.38 -24.18 4.34
N LEU A 7 0.33 -22.86 4.14
CA LEU A 7 0.84 -21.85 5.07
C LEU A 7 0.27 -21.99 6.49
N ARG A 8 -1.02 -22.34 6.58
CA ARG A 8 -1.70 -22.53 7.87
C ARG A 8 -1.16 -23.71 8.67
N HIS A 9 -0.64 -24.75 8.01
CA HIS A 9 -0.03 -25.89 8.70
C HIS A 9 1.32 -25.51 9.34
N ASN A 10 1.95 -24.44 8.86
CA ASN A 10 3.18 -23.89 9.42
C ASN A 10 2.90 -22.69 10.36
N GLY A 11 1.64 -22.48 10.77
CA GLY A 11 1.26 -21.36 11.64
C GLY A 11 1.24 -19.99 10.96
N THR A 12 1.36 -19.92 9.63
CA THR A 12 1.27 -18.66 8.87
C THR A 12 -0.15 -18.43 8.37
N TYR A 13 -0.69 -17.24 8.65
CA TYR A 13 -2.04 -16.84 8.24
C TYR A 13 -1.98 -15.62 7.34
N ILE A 14 -2.56 -15.71 6.15
CA ILE A 14 -2.69 -14.56 5.24
C ILE A 14 -4.12 -14.04 5.32
N ARG A 15 -4.24 -12.72 5.40
CA ARG A 15 -5.52 -12.02 5.26
C ARG A 15 -5.44 -11.08 4.07
N TRP A 16 -6.40 -11.20 3.17
CA TRP A 16 -6.54 -10.29 2.03
C TRP A 16 -7.63 -9.27 2.31
N SER A 17 -7.27 -7.98 2.33
CA SER A 17 -8.22 -6.88 2.42
C SER A 17 -8.00 -5.92 1.25
N GLY A 18 -8.72 -6.16 0.15
CA GLY A 18 -8.60 -5.36 -1.06
C GLY A 18 -9.92 -4.70 -1.43
N ASN A 19 -9.92 -3.36 -1.47
CA ASN A 19 -11.08 -2.56 -1.86
C ASN A 19 -10.93 -2.01 -3.28
N ARG A 20 -11.88 -2.34 -4.15
CA ARG A 20 -11.83 -1.94 -5.56
C ARG A 20 -11.95 -0.43 -5.67
N GLY A 21 -10.97 0.21 -6.33
CA GLY A 21 -11.02 1.64 -6.60
C GLY A 21 -10.56 2.52 -5.43
N MET A 22 -10.17 1.91 -4.30
CA MET A 22 -9.68 2.61 -3.11
C MET A 22 -8.52 3.56 -3.45
N SER A 23 -8.60 4.77 -2.92
CA SER A 23 -7.54 5.77 -2.92
C SER A 23 -6.59 5.54 -1.75
N TRP A 24 -5.36 6.06 -1.83
CA TRP A 24 -4.44 6.02 -0.70
C TRP A 24 -5.00 6.73 0.53
N TYR A 25 -5.80 7.78 0.33
CA TYR A 25 -6.35 8.60 1.42
C TYR A 25 -7.37 7.85 2.29
N GLU A 26 -7.96 6.77 1.77
CA GLU A 26 -8.90 5.90 2.49
C GLU A 26 -8.17 4.79 3.28
N LEU A 27 -6.90 4.51 2.95
CA LEU A 27 -6.15 3.36 3.44
C LEU A 27 -6.09 3.27 4.97
N ILE A 28 -5.83 4.40 5.65
CA ILE A 28 -5.67 4.41 7.11
C ILE A 28 -7.00 4.12 7.81
N ALA A 29 -8.12 4.62 7.29
CA ALA A 29 -9.43 4.31 7.85
C ALA A 29 -9.73 2.81 7.75
N ASP A 30 -9.49 2.23 6.57
CA ASP A 30 -9.66 0.78 6.35
C ASP A 30 -8.75 -0.07 7.24
N ILE A 31 -7.50 0.34 7.45
CA ILE A 31 -6.58 -0.36 8.37
C ILE A 31 -7.11 -0.29 9.80
N ASN A 32 -7.59 0.87 10.25
CA ASN A 32 -8.14 1.03 11.61
C ASN A 32 -9.36 0.14 11.83
N ASP A 33 -10.28 0.07 10.86
CA ASP A 33 -11.44 -0.81 10.93
C ASP A 33 -11.02 -2.29 11.04
N LEU A 34 -9.98 -2.69 10.30
CA LEU A 34 -9.43 -4.06 10.40
C LEU A 34 -8.79 -4.33 11.76
N LEU A 35 -8.05 -3.37 12.32
CA LEU A 35 -7.42 -3.47 13.64
C LEU A 35 -8.45 -3.48 14.78
N GLY A 36 -9.61 -2.86 14.60
CA GLY A 36 -10.73 -2.94 15.54
C GLY A 36 -11.37 -4.34 15.60
N LEU A 37 -11.25 -5.13 14.52
CA LEU A 37 -11.88 -6.45 14.40
C LEU A 37 -10.90 -7.61 14.61
N LYS A 38 -9.60 -7.36 14.48
CA LYS A 38 -8.57 -8.40 14.41
C LYS A 38 -7.28 -7.93 15.07
N PRO A 39 -6.46 -8.84 15.63
CA PRO A 39 -5.16 -8.47 16.14
C PRO A 39 -4.26 -7.90 15.02
N PRO A 40 -3.33 -6.99 15.39
CA PRO A 40 -2.28 -6.52 14.49
C PRO A 40 -1.54 -7.69 13.82
N PRO A 41 -1.21 -7.58 12.53
CA PRO A 41 -0.40 -8.60 11.85
C PRO A 41 1.09 -8.44 12.19
N ASP A 42 1.86 -9.51 12.02
CA ASP A 42 3.33 -9.44 12.04
C ASP A 42 3.90 -8.74 10.79
N LEU A 43 3.17 -8.84 9.66
CA LEU A 43 3.54 -8.25 8.38
C LEU A 43 2.34 -7.54 7.76
N LEU A 44 2.51 -6.28 7.37
CA LEU A 44 1.51 -5.52 6.63
C LEU A 44 2.04 -5.12 5.25
N ILE A 45 1.51 -5.75 4.21
CA ILE A 45 1.85 -5.44 2.81
C ILE A 45 0.91 -4.36 2.29
N LEU A 46 1.45 -3.19 2.00
CA LEU A 46 0.71 -2.06 1.44
C LEU A 46 0.76 -2.11 -0.09
N HIS A 47 -0.41 -2.24 -0.71
CA HIS A 47 -0.56 -2.23 -2.17
C HIS A 47 -1.70 -1.29 -2.58
N ALA A 48 -1.43 0.01 -2.60
CA ALA A 48 -2.39 1.07 -2.93
C ALA A 48 -1.68 2.26 -3.62
N GLY A 49 -2.43 3.31 -3.99
CA GLY A 49 -1.88 4.53 -4.60
C GLY A 49 -1.96 4.60 -6.13
N GLY A 50 -2.20 3.48 -6.80
CA GLY A 50 -2.33 3.45 -8.27
C GLY A 50 -3.56 4.19 -8.81
N ASN A 51 -4.60 4.36 -7.99
CA ASN A 51 -5.81 5.09 -8.36
C ASN A 51 -5.64 6.61 -8.20
N ASP A 52 -4.76 7.03 -7.29
CA ASP A 52 -4.45 8.42 -6.97
C ASP A 52 -3.55 9.08 -8.01
N CYS A 53 -2.80 8.29 -8.78
CA CYS A 53 -1.80 8.80 -9.71
C CYS A 53 -2.36 9.82 -10.73
N VAL A 54 -3.64 9.70 -11.09
CA VAL A 54 -4.30 10.58 -12.07
C VAL A 54 -4.78 11.87 -11.42
N SER A 55 -5.43 11.76 -10.25
CA SER A 55 -6.13 12.87 -9.59
C SER A 55 -5.26 13.64 -8.59
N ILE A 56 -4.18 13.05 -8.09
CA ILE A 56 -3.37 13.63 -7.01
C ILE A 56 -2.00 14.07 -7.54
N PRO A 57 -1.53 15.29 -7.18
CA PRO A 57 -0.16 15.70 -7.40
C PRO A 57 0.85 14.73 -6.78
N THR A 58 1.89 14.35 -7.53
CA THR A 58 2.80 13.28 -7.13
C THR A 58 3.55 13.58 -5.84
N ASP A 59 3.96 14.82 -5.64
CA ASP A 59 4.56 15.31 -4.40
C ASP A 59 3.63 15.14 -3.20
N LYS A 60 2.36 15.54 -3.32
CA LYS A 60 1.35 15.37 -2.25
C LYS A 60 1.12 13.90 -1.92
N LEU A 61 1.00 13.05 -2.95
CA LEU A 61 0.82 11.62 -2.77
C LEU A 61 2.03 10.98 -2.08
N CYS A 62 3.26 11.31 -2.50
CA CYS A 62 4.48 10.79 -1.87
C CYS A 62 4.60 11.22 -0.41
N ALA A 63 4.37 12.50 -0.11
CA ALA A 63 4.42 13.00 1.26
C ALA A 63 3.35 12.34 2.15
N ARG A 64 2.15 12.09 1.60
CA ARG A 64 1.10 11.37 2.31
C ARG A 64 1.49 9.93 2.61
N ILE A 65 2.00 9.20 1.61
CA ILE A 65 2.49 7.83 1.76
C ILE A 65 3.57 7.75 2.84
N GLU A 66 4.55 8.64 2.82
CA GLU A 66 5.63 8.67 3.79
C GLU A 66 5.12 8.89 5.21
N ASN A 67 4.24 9.88 5.41
CA ASN A 67 3.65 10.17 6.71
C ASN A 67 2.79 9.02 7.24
N ASP A 68 1.98 8.42 6.38
CA ASP A 68 1.11 7.30 6.74
C ASP A 68 1.93 6.04 7.10
N ILE A 69 3.02 5.76 6.39
CA ILE A 69 3.94 4.65 6.72
C ILE A 69 4.62 4.88 8.08
N LYS A 70 5.12 6.10 8.33
CA LYS A 70 5.70 6.47 9.63
C LYS A 70 4.69 6.33 10.77
N TRP A 71 3.47 6.77 10.53
CA TRP A 71 2.38 6.62 11.50
C TRP A 71 2.08 5.15 11.78
N LEU A 72 1.93 4.31 10.73
CA LEU A 72 1.68 2.88 10.87
C LEU A 72 2.78 2.16 11.65
N HIS A 73 4.05 2.45 11.37
CA HIS A 73 5.18 1.89 12.12
C HIS A 73 5.10 2.26 13.62
N ASN A 74 4.80 3.52 13.93
CA ASN A 74 4.68 3.98 15.31
C ASN A 74 3.46 3.37 16.03
N THR A 75 2.35 3.15 15.32
CA THR A 75 1.12 2.56 15.86
C THR A 75 1.20 1.04 15.99
N LEU A 76 1.99 0.38 15.14
CA LEU A 76 2.15 -1.07 15.09
C LEU A 76 3.64 -1.44 15.22
N PRO A 77 4.29 -1.19 16.38
CA PRO A 77 5.74 -1.31 16.52
C PRO A 77 6.28 -2.75 16.36
N ALA A 78 5.42 -3.76 16.46
CA ALA A 78 5.78 -5.16 16.22
C ALA A 78 5.48 -5.64 14.79
N CYS A 79 4.89 -4.79 13.94
CA CYS A 79 4.51 -5.11 12.58
C CYS A 79 5.56 -4.61 11.58
N THR A 80 6.07 -5.50 10.74
CA THR A 80 6.91 -5.10 9.61
C THR A 80 6.05 -4.54 8.49
N ILE A 81 6.30 -3.29 8.10
CA ILE A 81 5.61 -2.63 7.00
C ILE A 81 6.34 -2.92 5.69
N VAL A 82 5.62 -3.46 4.70
CA VAL A 82 6.19 -3.79 3.39
C VAL A 82 5.48 -3.00 2.30
N TRP A 83 6.28 -2.34 1.48
CA TRP A 83 5.78 -1.70 0.27
C TRP A 83 5.68 -2.70 -0.90
N SER A 84 4.51 -2.80 -1.51
CA SER A 84 4.31 -3.53 -2.76
C SER A 84 4.12 -2.56 -3.92
N ASP A 85 5.06 -2.59 -4.86
CA ASP A 85 5.12 -1.68 -6.00
C ASP A 85 3.79 -1.62 -6.78
N ILE A 86 3.32 -0.40 -7.05
CA ILE A 86 2.17 -0.17 -7.93
C ILE A 86 2.52 -0.70 -9.32
N LEU A 87 1.64 -1.55 -9.85
CA LEU A 87 1.79 -2.19 -11.16
C LEU A 87 1.63 -1.18 -12.31
N THR A 88 2.32 -1.44 -13.42
CA THR A 88 2.14 -0.73 -14.69
C THR A 88 0.72 -0.93 -15.22
N ARG A 89 0.14 0.09 -15.86
CA ARG A 89 -1.18 -0.01 -16.49
C ARG A 89 -1.09 0.32 -17.97
N ASN A 90 -1.72 -0.49 -18.82
CA ASN A 90 -1.84 -0.20 -20.25
C ASN A 90 -2.64 1.08 -20.53
N LYS A 91 -3.59 1.42 -19.65
CA LYS A 91 -4.41 2.64 -19.72
C LYS A 91 -4.65 3.18 -18.31
N TYR A 92 -4.58 4.51 -18.19
CA TYR A 92 -5.00 5.25 -17.01
C TYR A 92 -6.29 5.98 -17.34
N ARG A 93 -7.39 5.64 -16.64
CA ARG A 93 -8.68 6.30 -16.85
C ARG A 93 -8.53 7.80 -16.57
N GLY A 94 -8.99 8.65 -17.49
CA GLY A 94 -8.87 10.11 -17.36
C GLY A 94 -7.50 10.69 -17.73
N CYS A 95 -6.58 9.90 -18.30
CA CYS A 95 -5.30 10.43 -18.79
C CYS A 95 -4.92 9.81 -20.15
N SER A 96 -4.55 10.66 -21.11
CA SER A 96 -4.04 10.24 -22.42
C SER A 96 -2.51 10.07 -22.44
N ASN A 97 -1.79 10.74 -21.52
CA ASN A 97 -0.33 10.70 -21.49
C ASN A 97 0.20 9.57 -20.60
N ILE A 98 0.25 8.36 -21.15
CA ILE A 98 0.71 7.15 -20.44
C ILE A 98 2.15 7.30 -19.93
N GLN A 99 3.04 7.92 -20.70
CA GLN A 99 4.44 8.09 -20.29
C GLN A 99 4.59 8.98 -19.06
N ALA A 100 3.81 10.07 -18.97
CA ALA A 100 3.80 10.91 -17.79
C ALA A 100 3.28 10.13 -16.56
N MET A 101 2.24 9.32 -16.76
CA MET A 101 1.69 8.47 -15.69
C MET A 101 2.68 7.42 -15.21
N GLU A 102 3.42 6.79 -16.10
CA GLU A 102 4.49 5.84 -15.73
C GLU A 102 5.63 6.52 -14.97
N ARG A 103 6.01 7.76 -15.33
CA ARG A 103 6.98 8.54 -14.54
C ARG A 103 6.46 8.82 -13.13
N LYS A 104 5.20 9.23 -13.01
CA LYS A 104 4.55 9.44 -11.70
C LYS A 104 4.55 8.15 -10.87
N ARG A 105 4.07 7.03 -11.44
CA ARG A 105 4.04 5.73 -10.78
C ARG A 105 5.42 5.29 -10.30
N LYS A 106 6.45 5.39 -11.15
CA LYS A 106 7.83 5.05 -10.78
C LYS A 106 8.35 5.90 -9.62
N ARG A 107 8.02 7.20 -9.60
CA ARG A 107 8.36 8.09 -8.49
C ARG A 107 7.64 7.68 -7.21
N VAL A 108 6.33 7.44 -7.26
CA VAL A 108 5.56 6.97 -6.09
C VAL A 108 6.12 5.66 -5.54
N ASN A 109 6.42 4.68 -6.40
CA ASN A 109 7.04 3.43 -5.97
C ASN A 109 8.42 3.64 -5.34
N ARG A 110 9.24 4.55 -5.88
CA ARG A 110 10.53 4.89 -5.29
C ARG A 110 10.37 5.48 -3.89
N GLU A 111 9.48 6.45 -3.71
CA GLU A 111 9.25 7.07 -2.40
C GLU A 111 8.61 6.09 -1.41
N GLY A 112 7.65 5.26 -1.84
CA GLY A 112 7.02 4.24 -1.00
C GLY A 112 8.02 3.18 -0.53
N ARG A 113 8.90 2.68 -1.41
CA ARG A 113 10.00 1.78 -1.02
C ARG A 113 10.94 2.44 -0.02
N LYS A 114 11.34 3.69 -0.28
CA LYS A 114 12.22 4.43 0.62
C LYS A 114 11.56 4.56 2.00
N ALA A 115 10.30 5.01 2.06
CA ALA A 115 9.57 5.19 3.31
C ALA A 115 9.43 3.88 4.10
N ALA A 116 9.18 2.75 3.43
CA ALA A 116 9.13 1.45 4.09
C ALA A 116 10.51 1.01 4.64
N LEU A 117 11.60 1.23 3.89
CA LEU A 117 12.96 0.95 4.34
C LEU A 117 13.40 1.87 5.49
N ASP A 118 12.96 3.12 5.50
CA ASP A 118 13.31 4.09 6.53
C ASP A 118 12.68 3.77 7.90
N VAL A 119 11.65 2.90 7.95
CA VAL A 119 10.98 2.47 9.18
C VAL A 119 11.24 1.00 9.56
N GLY A 120 12.08 0.28 8.82
CA GLY A 120 12.33 -1.15 9.04
C GLY A 120 13.33 -1.74 8.06
#